data_AF-A0A0A0JQ68-F1
#
_entry.id   AF-A0A0A0JQ68-F1
#
_cell.length_a   1.000
_cell.length_b   1.000
_cell.length_c   1.000
_cell.angle_alpha   90.00
_cell.angle_beta   90.00
_cell.angle_gamma   90.00
#
_symmetry.space_group_name_H-M   'P 1'
#
loop_
_entity.id
_entity.type
_entity.pdbx_description
1 polymer ?
#
loop_
_entity_poly.entity_id
_entity_poly.type
_entity_poly.pdbx_seq_one_letter_code
_entity_poly.pdbx_strand_id
1 'polypeptide(L)'
;MNTTGNDTGRRGADVMDALRAADPATRADLTRTDDRAFTALREGITMTAREQAGTTKRRGRRTLVAGGLALALLGGGTAYAGLNGFEVFNNVPATWKGGGTDGGVTCLSVWVDPQSPDAAKGSTGGPELSADPIADCQKYQEMAGKPPIADPVAFTHGGMTYVTPKKAVPPSADPAPTVKPNADAPTILRATLGDYVDGGNSRCFTGEEASEFVAKEMKRLGLTGIKVIEQPIEDGDSCAAMDHDPGTGEVIIFEMPGDPSRPSGHGGYTHQISDVLREGIAEKCVSLSEAEAVATKALGKFHHWPTSAVEDKTLKCTTVDVQAGGSIQIFLRGPK
;
A
#
# COMPACT_ATOMS: atom_id res chain seq x y z
N MET A 1 -48.29 22.55 16.34
CA MET A 1 -48.16 21.17 16.82
C MET A 1 -47.17 20.47 15.90
N ASN A 2 -45.96 20.20 16.42
CA ASN A 2 -44.82 19.64 15.69
C ASN A 2 -44.87 18.11 15.71
N THR A 3 -44.67 17.47 14.57
CA THR A 3 -44.23 16.07 14.46
C THR A 3 -43.23 15.93 13.31
N THR A 4 -42.01 16.43 13.50
CA THR A 4 -40.84 16.05 12.70
C THR A 4 -40.15 14.89 13.40
N GLY A 5 -40.59 13.67 13.09
CA GLY A 5 -40.07 12.44 13.67
C GLY A 5 -39.51 11.49 12.62
N ASN A 6 -38.18 11.46 12.52
CA ASN A 6 -37.37 10.25 12.39
C ASN A 6 -37.57 9.31 11.17
N ASP A 7 -37.58 9.87 9.96
CA ASP A 7 -37.72 9.08 8.71
C ASP A 7 -36.42 8.33 8.31
N THR A 8 -35.26 8.76 8.81
CA THR A 8 -33.95 8.14 8.52
C THR A 8 -33.69 6.86 9.31
N GLY A 9 -34.11 6.80 10.59
CA GLY A 9 -33.99 5.58 11.40
C GLY A 9 -34.86 4.43 10.89
N ARG A 10 -35.98 4.75 10.26
CA ARG A 10 -36.93 3.77 9.73
C ARG A 10 -36.42 3.08 8.46
N ARG A 11 -35.75 3.82 7.57
CA ARG A 11 -35.14 3.26 6.35
C ARG A 11 -33.93 2.35 6.65
N GLY A 12 -33.14 2.67 7.66
CA GLY A 12 -31.99 1.84 8.06
C GLY A 12 -32.40 0.50 8.66
N ALA A 13 -33.46 0.47 9.48
CA ALA A 13 -34.01 -0.76 10.04
C ALA A 13 -34.59 -1.68 8.95
N ASP A 14 -35.31 -1.12 7.98
CA ASP A 14 -35.95 -1.86 6.88
C ASP A 14 -34.93 -2.55 5.96
N VAL A 15 -33.79 -1.91 5.69
CA VAL A 15 -32.69 -2.51 4.92
C VAL A 15 -32.01 -3.65 5.68
N MET A 16 -31.77 -3.48 6.99
CA MET A 16 -31.15 -4.53 7.81
C MET A 16 -32.08 -5.74 8.00
N ASP A 17 -33.38 -5.51 8.10
CA ASP A 17 -34.37 -6.59 8.17
C ASP A 17 -34.54 -7.28 6.81
N ALA A 18 -34.49 -6.55 5.70
CA ALA A 18 -34.47 -7.13 4.35
C ALA A 18 -33.22 -7.99 4.10
N LEU A 19 -32.05 -7.56 4.58
CA LEU A 19 -30.80 -8.32 4.47
C LEU A 19 -30.81 -9.57 5.36
N ARG A 20 -31.34 -9.48 6.59
CA ARG A 20 -31.53 -10.66 7.45
C ARG A 20 -32.55 -11.64 6.89
N ALA A 21 -33.62 -11.14 6.25
CA ALA A 21 -34.63 -11.99 5.63
C ALA A 21 -34.13 -12.68 4.35
N ALA A 22 -33.19 -12.05 3.63
CA ALA A 22 -32.56 -12.64 2.45
C ALA A 22 -31.62 -13.81 2.81
N ASP A 23 -31.03 -13.79 4.01
CA ASP A 23 -30.09 -14.76 4.59
C ASP A 23 -29.33 -15.62 3.56
N PRO A 24 -28.48 -14.99 2.74
CA PRO A 24 -27.73 -15.70 1.72
C PRO A 24 -26.70 -16.67 2.32
N ALA A 25 -26.33 -16.50 3.59
CA ALA A 25 -25.33 -17.30 4.29
C ALA A 25 -25.88 -18.68 4.71
N THR A 26 -27.14 -18.79 5.14
CA THR A 26 -27.73 -20.10 5.44
C THR A 26 -28.10 -20.91 4.20
N ARG A 27 -28.21 -20.26 3.02
CA ARG A 27 -28.44 -20.92 1.74
C ARG A 27 -27.16 -21.27 0.98
N ALA A 28 -26.01 -20.75 1.41
CA ALA A 28 -24.73 -21.19 0.91
C ALA A 28 -24.47 -22.60 1.42
N ASP A 29 -24.40 -23.57 0.51
CA ASP A 29 -23.98 -24.93 0.84
C ASP A 29 -22.47 -24.94 1.14
N LEU A 30 -22.14 -24.64 2.40
CA LEU A 30 -20.77 -24.64 2.91
C LEU A 30 -20.24 -26.06 3.12
N THR A 31 -21.04 -27.12 2.89
CA THR A 31 -20.57 -28.51 3.02
C THR A 31 -19.57 -28.90 1.92
N ARG A 32 -19.46 -28.08 0.86
CA ARG A 32 -18.43 -28.19 -0.18
C ARG A 32 -17.11 -27.51 0.18
N THR A 33 -17.07 -26.72 1.24
CA THR A 33 -15.86 -26.05 1.70
C THR A 33 -15.16 -26.97 2.68
N ASP A 34 -13.92 -27.37 2.39
CA ASP A 34 -13.13 -28.28 3.22
C ASP A 34 -13.04 -27.75 4.66
N ASP A 35 -13.43 -28.57 5.65
CA ASP A 35 -13.32 -28.27 7.09
C ASP A 35 -11.87 -27.88 7.48
N ARG A 36 -10.87 -28.33 6.71
CA ARG A 36 -9.47 -27.92 6.87
C ARG A 36 -9.21 -26.48 6.46
N ALA A 37 -9.94 -25.93 5.49
CA ALA A 37 -9.83 -24.52 5.11
C ALA A 37 -10.36 -23.62 6.24
N PHE A 38 -11.48 -24.01 6.87
CA PHE A 38 -12.00 -23.30 8.03
C PHE A 38 -11.10 -23.45 9.27
N THR A 39 -10.53 -24.64 9.48
CA THR A 39 -9.58 -24.87 10.58
C THR A 39 -8.29 -24.07 10.37
N ALA A 40 -7.75 -24.03 9.15
CA ALA A 40 -6.58 -23.21 8.82
C ALA A 40 -6.83 -21.70 8.95
N LEU A 41 -8.02 -21.22 8.60
CA LEU A 41 -8.42 -19.83 8.85
C LEU A 41 -8.51 -19.53 10.36
N ARG A 42 -9.06 -20.46 11.14
CA ARG A 42 -9.25 -20.28 12.58
C ARG A 42 -7.95 -20.40 13.38
N GLU A 43 -7.07 -21.32 12.98
CA GLU A 43 -5.72 -21.50 13.55
C GLU A 43 -4.76 -20.39 13.09
N GLY A 44 -4.87 -19.92 11.84
CA GLY A 44 -4.09 -18.81 11.31
C GLY A 44 -4.36 -17.47 12.02
N ILE A 45 -5.58 -17.27 12.53
CA ILE A 45 -5.95 -16.09 13.32
C ILE A 45 -5.35 -16.12 14.75
N THR A 46 -4.97 -17.28 15.28
CA THR A 46 -4.59 -17.43 16.70
C THR A 46 -3.12 -17.73 16.98
N MET A 47 -2.26 -17.88 15.96
CA MET A 47 -0.85 -18.22 16.20
C MET A 47 0.13 -17.29 15.50
N THR A 48 0.48 -16.19 16.16
CA THR A 48 1.82 -15.60 16.08
C THR A 48 2.60 -15.95 17.35
N ALA A 49 3.75 -16.60 17.14
CA ALA A 49 4.79 -17.02 18.08
C ALA A 49 4.57 -18.32 18.90
N ARG A 50 5.21 -19.40 18.45
CA ARG A 50 6.36 -19.99 19.16
C ARG A 50 7.11 -20.99 18.29
N GLU A 51 8.44 -20.85 18.27
CA GLU A 51 9.38 -21.84 17.75
C GLU A 51 9.15 -23.22 18.37
N GLN A 52 9.23 -24.27 17.55
CA GLN A 52 9.70 -25.56 18.03
C GLN A 52 10.50 -26.28 16.94
N ALA A 53 11.80 -26.39 17.19
CA ALA A 53 12.71 -27.28 16.49
C ALA A 53 12.26 -28.74 16.67
N GLY A 54 12.17 -29.48 15.56
CA GLY A 54 11.89 -30.90 15.56
C GLY A 54 12.47 -31.57 14.32
N THR A 55 13.61 -32.24 14.50
CA THR A 55 14.27 -33.04 13.46
C THR A 55 13.50 -34.33 13.17
N THR A 56 12.98 -34.51 11.95
CA THR A 56 12.67 -35.85 11.43
C THR A 56 12.85 -35.96 9.91
N LYS A 57 13.72 -36.89 9.50
CA LYS A 57 13.85 -37.41 8.14
C LYS A 57 12.65 -38.28 7.79
N ARG A 58 11.92 -37.98 6.70
CA ARG A 58 11.32 -39.01 5.83
C ARG A 58 11.00 -38.50 4.42
N ARG A 59 11.51 -39.24 3.44
CA ARG A 59 11.26 -39.16 1.99
C ARG A 59 9.79 -39.44 1.66
N GLY A 60 9.20 -38.70 0.72
CA GLY A 60 8.05 -39.17 -0.06
C GLY A 60 7.10 -38.09 -0.58
N ARG A 61 7.26 -37.72 -1.87
CA ARG A 61 6.29 -37.19 -2.83
C ARG A 61 4.86 -36.86 -2.33
N ARG A 62 4.52 -35.56 -2.32
CA ARG A 62 3.44 -34.93 -3.14
C ARG A 62 3.28 -33.47 -2.72
N THR A 63 3.81 -32.60 -3.57
CA THR A 63 3.55 -31.16 -3.70
C THR A 63 2.09 -30.95 -4.10
N LEU A 64 1.37 -30.08 -3.37
CA LEU A 64 0.16 -29.33 -3.77
C LEU A 64 -0.52 -28.78 -2.51
N VAL A 65 0.04 -27.75 -1.87
CA VAL A 65 -0.66 -26.72 -1.07
C VAL A 65 0.38 -25.61 -0.79
N ALA A 66 0.60 -24.71 -1.74
CA ALA A 66 1.41 -23.50 -1.52
C ALA A 66 1.02 -22.47 -2.60
N GLY A 67 -0.12 -21.79 -2.40
CA GLY A 67 -0.58 -20.74 -3.31
C GLY A 67 -1.53 -19.74 -2.62
N GLY A 68 -2.37 -20.22 -1.70
CA GLY A 68 -3.37 -19.36 -1.05
C GLY A 68 -2.88 -18.47 0.10
N LEU A 69 -1.66 -18.66 0.62
CA LEU A 69 -1.14 -17.93 1.80
C LEU A 69 -0.23 -16.75 1.44
N ALA A 70 0.22 -16.64 0.19
CA ALA A 70 1.13 -15.57 -0.25
C ALA A 70 0.40 -14.23 -0.42
N LEU A 71 -0.87 -14.24 -0.84
CA LEU A 71 -1.69 -13.02 -1.00
C LEU A 71 -2.00 -12.32 0.33
N ALA A 72 -2.04 -13.06 1.45
CA ALA A 72 -2.22 -12.47 2.77
C ALA A 72 -0.93 -11.87 3.36
N LEU A 73 0.24 -12.30 2.85
CA LEU A 73 1.55 -11.85 3.35
C LEU A 73 2.15 -10.73 2.49
N LEU A 74 1.90 -10.73 1.18
CA LEU A 74 2.24 -9.61 0.29
C LEU A 74 1.27 -8.43 0.44
N GLY A 75 0.08 -8.68 1.01
CA GLY A 75 -0.89 -7.66 1.42
C GLY A 75 -0.85 -7.32 2.91
N GLY A 76 0.31 -7.39 3.57
CA GLY A 76 0.45 -7.15 5.02
C GLY A 76 -0.07 -5.80 5.52
N GLY A 77 -0.24 -4.80 4.63
CA GLY A 77 -0.96 -3.54 4.92
C GLY A 77 -2.45 -3.73 5.22
N THR A 78 -3.10 -4.75 4.67
CA THR A 78 -4.54 -5.04 4.89
C THR A 78 -4.82 -5.67 6.26
N ALA A 79 -3.86 -6.36 6.88
CA ALA A 79 -4.07 -7.01 8.17
C ALA A 79 -4.11 -5.98 9.33
N TYR A 80 -3.25 -4.96 9.31
CA TYR A 80 -3.31 -3.87 10.31
C TYR A 80 -4.49 -2.92 10.05
N ALA A 81 -4.81 -2.63 8.78
CA ALA A 81 -6.03 -1.92 8.42
C ALA A 81 -7.31 -2.73 8.72
N GLY A 82 -7.24 -4.06 8.71
CA GLY A 82 -8.37 -4.95 9.04
C GLY A 82 -8.59 -5.09 10.54
N LEU A 83 -7.52 -5.22 11.34
CA LEU A 83 -7.60 -5.36 12.79
C LEU A 83 -7.98 -4.06 13.52
N ASN A 84 -7.74 -2.89 12.91
CA ASN A 84 -8.09 -1.58 13.49
C ASN A 84 -9.08 -0.73 12.66
N GLY A 85 -9.42 -1.11 11.42
CA GLY A 85 -9.87 -0.12 10.41
C GLY A 85 -11.26 -0.25 9.80
N PHE A 86 -12.11 -1.24 10.13
CA PHE A 86 -13.45 -1.27 9.50
C PHE A 86 -14.36 -0.10 9.94
N GLU A 87 -14.17 0.47 11.14
CA GLU A 87 -14.85 1.72 11.56
C GLU A 87 -14.11 3.00 11.12
N VAL A 88 -12.84 2.89 10.67
CA VAL A 88 -11.95 4.02 10.36
C VAL A 88 -12.25 4.64 8.98
N PHE A 89 -12.77 3.87 8.03
CA PHE A 89 -13.09 4.36 6.68
C PHE A 89 -14.32 5.30 6.61
N ASN A 90 -15.15 5.37 7.66
CA ASN A 90 -16.34 6.22 7.67
C ASN A 90 -16.09 7.66 8.16
N ASN A 91 -14.90 7.98 8.68
CA ASN A 91 -14.50 9.32 9.13
C ASN A 91 -13.08 9.70 8.64
N VAL A 92 -12.94 9.66 7.31
CA VAL A 92 -11.72 9.97 6.55
C VAL A 92 -11.02 11.30 6.92
N PRO A 93 -11.72 12.41 7.28
CA PRO A 93 -11.04 13.66 7.61
C PRO A 93 -10.17 13.63 8.88
N ALA A 94 -10.29 12.61 9.73
CA ALA A 94 -9.72 12.61 11.09
C ALA A 94 -8.58 11.61 11.34
N THR A 95 -8.15 10.79 10.37
CA THR A 95 -7.27 9.65 10.67
C THR A 95 -6.13 9.39 9.70
N TRP A 96 -5.12 10.28 9.70
CA TRP A 96 -3.76 9.98 9.23
C TRP A 96 -3.03 9.06 10.22
N LYS A 97 -3.60 7.89 10.51
CA LYS A 97 -3.14 7.01 11.60
C LYS A 97 -2.04 6.06 11.11
N GLY A 98 -0.78 6.51 11.17
CA GLY A 98 0.45 5.69 11.17
C GLY A 98 0.70 4.79 9.94
N GLY A 99 1.75 5.08 9.18
CA GLY A 99 2.29 4.17 8.15
C GLY A 99 3.30 3.23 8.77
N GLY A 100 3.05 1.92 8.77
CA GLY A 100 3.81 0.98 9.59
C GLY A 100 4.16 -0.38 8.98
N THR A 101 3.86 -0.68 7.72
CA THR A 101 4.27 -1.99 7.15
C THR A 101 4.71 -1.95 5.70
N ASP A 102 4.22 -0.99 4.92
CA ASP A 102 4.55 -0.85 3.49
C ASP A 102 5.62 0.21 3.19
N GLY A 103 6.65 0.31 4.04
CA GLY A 103 7.68 1.36 3.89
C GLY A 103 7.19 2.78 4.27
N GLY A 104 5.98 2.91 4.80
CA GLY A 104 5.46 4.18 5.30
C GLY A 104 6.18 4.70 6.55
N VAL A 105 5.86 5.94 6.90
CA VAL A 105 6.43 6.62 8.08
C VAL A 105 5.35 6.89 9.12
N THR A 106 5.68 6.68 10.39
CA THR A 106 4.86 7.08 11.53
C THR A 106 5.46 8.29 12.25
N CYS A 107 4.67 9.35 12.37
CA CYS A 107 5.09 10.66 12.84
C CYS A 107 4.50 10.93 14.22
N LEU A 108 5.35 11.17 15.23
CA LEU A 108 4.91 11.39 16.61
C LEU A 108 5.50 12.70 17.15
N SER A 109 4.67 13.55 17.75
CA SER A 109 5.16 14.73 18.47
C SER A 109 5.66 14.40 19.89
N VAL A 110 5.25 13.24 20.43
CA VAL A 110 5.71 12.64 21.68
C VAL A 110 5.74 11.14 21.46
N TRP A 111 6.81 10.47 21.91
CA TRP A 111 6.84 9.01 21.85
C TRP A 111 5.75 8.41 22.73
N VAL A 112 4.94 7.56 22.12
CA VAL A 112 3.97 6.71 22.78
C VAL A 112 4.33 5.30 22.35
N ASP A 113 4.34 4.36 23.31
CA ASP A 113 4.53 2.94 23.00
C ASP A 113 3.59 2.55 21.84
N PRO A 114 4.09 2.03 20.71
CA PRO A 114 3.26 1.62 19.57
C PRO A 114 2.18 0.59 19.93
N GLN A 115 2.36 -0.16 21.02
CA GLN A 115 1.37 -1.12 21.54
C GLN A 115 0.30 -0.47 22.41
N SER A 116 0.45 0.82 22.76
CA SER A 116 -0.52 1.55 23.56
C SER A 116 -1.77 1.92 22.74
N PRO A 117 -2.97 1.87 23.33
CA PRO A 117 -4.19 2.37 22.69
C PRO A 117 -4.14 3.88 22.35
N ASP A 118 -3.19 4.62 22.92
CA ASP A 118 -3.01 6.05 22.65
C ASP A 118 -2.08 6.34 21.47
N ALA A 119 -1.32 5.35 20.97
CA ALA A 119 -0.40 5.52 19.85
C ALA A 119 -1.12 6.12 18.62
N ALA A 120 -2.29 5.57 18.30
CA ALA A 120 -3.11 6.01 17.17
C ALA A 120 -3.74 7.40 17.33
N LYS A 121 -3.82 7.95 18.55
CA LYS A 121 -4.38 9.30 18.79
C LYS A 121 -3.32 10.38 18.61
N GLY A 122 -2.08 10.06 18.98
CA GLY A 122 -0.94 10.96 18.89
C GLY A 122 -0.31 11.02 17.51
N SER A 123 -0.38 9.92 16.75
CA SER A 123 0.33 9.77 15.48
C SER A 123 -0.31 10.51 14.31
N THR A 124 0.56 11.04 13.45
CA THR A 124 0.28 11.25 12.02
C THR A 124 1.16 10.29 11.21
N GLY A 125 1.06 10.30 9.89
CA GLY A 125 1.91 9.46 9.03
C GLY A 125 1.14 8.92 7.84
N GLY A 126 1.83 8.14 7.01
CA GLY A 126 1.31 7.62 5.76
C GLY A 126 2.38 6.88 4.95
N PRO A 127 2.14 6.63 3.65
CA PRO A 127 3.16 6.12 2.75
C PRO A 127 4.38 7.05 2.70
N GLU A 128 5.50 6.54 2.21
CA GLU A 128 6.66 7.38 1.92
C GLU A 128 6.30 8.39 0.81
N LEU A 129 6.51 9.69 1.07
CA LEU A 129 6.32 10.78 0.11
C LEU A 129 7.66 11.16 -0.53
N SER A 130 8.73 11.13 0.23
CA SER A 130 10.11 11.37 -0.16
C SER A 130 11.00 10.41 0.61
N ALA A 131 12.17 10.04 0.08
CA ALA A 131 13.12 9.19 0.81
C ALA A 131 13.75 9.85 2.06
N ASP A 132 13.16 10.95 2.54
CA ASP A 132 13.45 11.61 3.80
C ASP A 132 12.22 11.50 4.74
N PRO A 133 12.22 10.52 5.66
CA PRO A 133 11.14 10.35 6.61
C PRO A 133 10.85 11.59 7.46
N ILE A 134 11.87 12.43 7.73
CA ILE A 134 11.69 13.66 8.50
C ILE A 134 10.89 14.66 7.68
N ALA A 135 11.28 14.89 6.43
CA ALA A 135 10.56 15.79 5.52
C ALA A 135 9.09 15.35 5.35
N ASP A 136 8.88 14.05 5.13
CA ASP A 136 7.54 13.46 5.02
C ASP A 136 6.71 13.70 6.27
N CYS A 137 7.29 13.49 7.44
CA CYS A 137 6.57 13.73 8.69
C CYS A 137 6.23 15.19 8.92
N GLN A 138 7.09 16.13 8.54
CA GLN A 138 6.72 17.55 8.60
C GLN A 138 5.55 17.85 7.66
N LYS A 139 5.53 17.26 6.47
CA LYS A 139 4.39 17.39 5.54
C LYS A 139 3.11 16.81 6.13
N TYR A 140 3.18 15.63 6.75
CA TYR A 140 2.04 15.02 7.43
C TYR A 140 1.53 15.86 8.61
N GLN A 141 2.40 16.51 9.38
CA GLN A 141 1.96 17.43 10.43
C GLN A 141 1.23 18.64 9.85
N GLU A 142 1.77 19.26 8.78
CA GLU A 142 1.14 20.39 8.11
C GLU A 142 -0.28 20.05 7.63
N MET A 143 -0.45 18.94 6.91
CA MET A 143 -1.75 18.50 6.37
C MET A 143 -2.75 18.16 7.48
N ALA A 144 -2.27 17.64 8.61
CA ALA A 144 -3.10 17.34 9.78
C ALA A 144 -3.39 18.58 10.64
N GLY A 145 -2.88 19.77 10.28
CA GLY A 145 -3.02 20.99 11.07
C GLY A 145 -2.31 20.91 12.42
N LYS A 146 -1.26 20.08 12.53
CA LYS A 146 -0.47 19.89 13.75
C LYS A 146 0.82 20.70 13.70
N PRO A 147 1.39 21.08 14.86
CA PRO A 147 2.71 21.71 14.91
C PRO A 147 3.80 20.80 14.33
N PRO A 148 4.84 21.38 13.70
CA PRO A 148 6.03 20.65 13.28
C PRO A 148 6.68 19.87 14.43
N ILE A 149 7.30 18.73 14.13
CA ILE A 149 8.07 17.96 15.11
C ILE A 149 9.37 18.72 15.40
N ALA A 150 9.59 19.14 16.64
CA ALA A 150 10.79 19.84 17.06
C ALA A 150 11.97 18.89 17.28
N ASP A 151 13.16 19.28 16.80
CA ASP A 151 14.39 18.45 16.82
C ASP A 151 14.13 17.01 16.36
N PRO A 152 13.58 16.83 15.13
CA PRO A 152 13.11 15.53 14.67
C PRO A 152 14.28 14.59 14.40
N VAL A 153 14.09 13.31 14.71
CA VAL A 153 15.00 12.25 14.33
C VAL A 153 14.21 11.05 13.83
N ALA A 154 14.69 10.46 12.74
CA ALA A 154 14.17 9.22 12.21
C ALA A 154 14.86 8.03 12.88
N PHE A 155 14.09 6.98 13.20
CA PHE A 155 14.61 5.72 13.72
C PHE A 155 13.72 4.56 13.28
N THR A 156 14.23 3.34 13.45
CA THR A 156 13.45 2.12 13.25
C THR A 156 13.16 1.45 14.59
N HIS A 157 11.96 0.91 14.73
CA HIS A 157 11.55 0.15 15.92
C HIS A 157 10.53 -0.91 15.51
N GLY A 158 10.81 -2.19 15.81
CA GLY A 158 9.93 -3.28 15.40
C GLY A 158 9.76 -3.41 13.88
N GLY A 159 10.79 -3.05 13.10
CA GLY A 159 10.76 -3.08 11.63
C GLY A 159 10.04 -1.90 10.96
N MET A 160 9.56 -0.93 11.74
CA MET A 160 8.83 0.25 11.21
C MET A 160 9.66 1.52 11.34
N THR A 161 9.45 2.47 10.44
CA THR A 161 10.10 3.78 10.46
C THR A 161 9.27 4.79 11.24
N TYR A 162 9.91 5.45 12.22
CA TYR A 162 9.31 6.49 13.05
C TYR A 162 10.09 7.79 12.95
N VAL A 163 9.38 8.91 13.08
CA VAL A 163 9.99 10.23 13.33
C VAL A 163 9.39 10.86 14.57
N THR A 164 10.26 11.25 15.50
CA THR A 164 9.86 11.86 16.77
C THR A 164 10.89 12.89 17.21
N PRO A 165 10.63 13.72 18.25
CA PRO A 165 11.67 14.54 18.85
C PRO A 165 12.81 13.67 19.37
N LYS A 166 14.06 14.12 19.20
CA LYS A 166 15.26 13.37 19.60
C LYS A 166 15.24 12.86 21.05
N LYS A 167 14.71 13.67 21.96
CA LYS A 167 14.58 13.32 23.39
C LYS A 167 13.53 12.24 23.69
N ALA A 168 12.70 11.89 22.72
CA ALA A 168 11.61 10.94 22.85
C ALA A 168 11.93 9.57 22.22
N VAL A 169 13.07 9.42 21.53
CA VAL A 169 13.48 8.13 20.95
C VAL A 169 13.62 7.08 22.06
N PRO A 170 12.96 5.91 21.94
CA PRO A 170 13.09 4.86 22.93
C PRO A 170 14.53 4.29 22.93
N PRO A 171 15.07 3.86 24.07
CA PRO A 171 16.43 3.30 24.13
C PRO A 171 16.62 2.02 23.29
N SER A 172 15.55 1.34 22.93
CA SER A 172 15.52 0.13 22.10
C SER A 172 15.33 0.39 20.60
N ALA A 173 15.35 1.66 20.17
CA ALA A 173 15.28 1.98 18.75
C ALA A 173 16.64 1.86 18.08
N ASP A 174 16.63 1.38 16.84
CA ASP A 174 17.79 1.42 15.97
C ASP A 174 17.78 2.75 15.19
N PRO A 175 18.93 3.41 15.02
CA PRO A 175 18.98 4.62 14.22
C PRO A 175 18.49 4.35 12.79
N ALA A 176 17.76 5.29 12.20
CA ALA A 176 17.36 5.15 10.81
C ALA A 176 18.63 5.11 9.92
N PRO A 177 18.61 4.36 8.81
CA PRO A 177 19.69 4.39 7.85
C PRO A 177 19.99 5.83 7.42
N THR A 178 21.27 6.17 7.28
CA THR A 178 21.64 7.45 6.70
C THR A 178 21.09 7.55 5.28
N VAL A 179 20.38 8.63 4.97
CA VAL A 179 19.88 8.92 3.62
C VAL A 179 21.08 9.01 2.69
N LYS A 180 21.22 8.01 1.80
CA LYS A 180 22.29 7.95 0.81
C LYS A 180 21.96 8.87 -0.37
N PRO A 181 22.97 9.29 -1.16
CA PRO A 181 22.71 9.77 -2.51
C PRO A 181 21.91 8.71 -3.27
N ASN A 182 20.83 9.10 -3.96
CA ASN A 182 19.91 8.19 -4.66
C ASN A 182 19.11 7.25 -3.74
N ALA A 183 18.86 7.65 -2.48
CA ALA A 183 18.04 6.88 -1.54
C ALA A 183 16.59 6.70 -2.00
N ASP A 184 16.13 7.51 -2.94
CA ASP A 184 14.80 7.45 -3.55
C ASP A 184 14.69 6.47 -4.72
N ALA A 185 15.79 5.92 -5.23
CA ALA A 185 15.73 4.97 -6.34
C ALA A 185 14.86 3.72 -6.06
N PRO A 186 14.90 3.07 -4.89
CA PRO A 186 13.98 1.99 -4.57
C PRO A 186 12.51 2.43 -4.55
N THR A 187 12.23 3.64 -4.03
CA THR A 187 10.89 4.21 -3.99
C THR A 187 10.37 4.52 -5.39
N ILE A 188 11.23 5.06 -6.27
CA ILE A 188 10.91 5.26 -7.69
C ILE A 188 10.68 3.91 -8.39
N LEU A 189 11.53 2.90 -8.13
CA LEU A 189 11.36 1.57 -8.70
C LEU A 189 10.00 1.01 -8.33
N ARG A 190 9.64 1.02 -7.03
CA ARG A 190 8.33 0.55 -6.56
C ARG A 190 7.18 1.29 -7.26
N ALA A 191 7.27 2.61 -7.36
CA ALA A 191 6.29 3.42 -8.05
C ALA A 191 6.11 3.00 -9.52
N THR A 192 7.20 2.87 -10.26
CA THR A 192 7.16 2.47 -11.67
C THR A 192 6.71 1.02 -11.88
N LEU A 193 7.08 0.09 -11.01
CA LEU A 193 6.61 -1.30 -11.09
C LEU A 193 5.11 -1.40 -10.80
N GLY A 194 4.63 -0.63 -9.82
CA GLY A 194 3.22 -0.59 -9.44
C GLY A 194 2.33 0.28 -10.33
N ASP A 195 2.90 1.02 -11.29
CA ASP A 195 2.20 2.09 -12.00
C ASP A 195 1.18 1.60 -13.04
N TYR A 196 -0.01 2.19 -12.99
CA TYR A 196 -1.13 1.96 -13.90
C TYR A 196 -1.18 2.93 -15.11
N VAL A 197 -0.34 3.97 -15.15
CA VAL A 197 -0.32 4.95 -16.23
C VAL A 197 0.50 4.42 -17.41
N ASP A 198 1.81 4.22 -17.23
CA ASP A 198 2.75 3.74 -18.25
C ASP A 198 3.79 2.73 -17.74
N GLY A 199 3.73 2.37 -16.46
CA GLY A 199 4.61 1.40 -15.81
C GLY A 199 4.09 -0.04 -15.78
N GLY A 200 4.49 -0.79 -14.75
CA GLY A 200 4.38 -2.25 -14.72
C GLY A 200 2.95 -2.80 -14.67
N ASN A 201 1.97 -2.03 -14.20
CA ASN A 201 0.55 -2.41 -14.17
C ASN A 201 -0.28 -1.72 -15.27
N SER A 202 0.34 -0.95 -16.16
CA SER A 202 -0.36 -0.20 -17.22
C SER A 202 -0.97 -1.09 -18.32
N ARG A 203 -0.45 -2.32 -18.47
CA ARG A 203 -0.92 -3.32 -19.43
C ARG A 203 -0.73 -4.74 -18.86
N CYS A 204 -1.32 -5.73 -19.53
CA CYS A 204 -1.06 -7.12 -19.19
C CYS A 204 0.33 -7.52 -19.71
N PHE A 205 1.30 -7.75 -18.80
CA PHE A 205 2.62 -8.26 -19.15
C PHE A 205 2.63 -9.79 -19.14
N THR A 206 3.37 -10.40 -20.06
CA THR A 206 3.85 -11.79 -19.87
C THR A 206 4.96 -11.84 -18.82
N GLY A 207 5.28 -13.03 -18.30
CA GLY A 207 6.40 -13.19 -17.37
C GLY A 207 7.74 -12.70 -17.93
N GLU A 208 8.02 -13.01 -19.20
CA GLU A 208 9.23 -12.55 -19.90
C GLU A 208 9.27 -11.03 -20.05
N GLU A 209 8.19 -10.41 -20.52
CA GLU A 209 8.12 -8.95 -20.64
C GLU A 209 8.26 -8.25 -19.28
N ALA A 210 7.71 -8.82 -18.20
CA ALA A 210 7.84 -8.28 -16.85
C ALA A 210 9.29 -8.34 -16.36
N SER A 211 9.98 -9.47 -16.58
CA SER A 211 11.41 -9.61 -16.25
C SER A 211 12.28 -8.63 -17.02
N GLU A 212 12.01 -8.43 -18.31
CA GLU A 212 12.70 -7.42 -19.12
C GLU A 212 12.44 -5.99 -18.63
N PHE A 213 11.18 -5.68 -18.27
CA PHE A 213 10.79 -4.39 -17.74
C PHE A 213 11.50 -4.10 -16.41
N VAL A 214 11.46 -5.03 -15.46
CA VAL A 214 12.17 -4.93 -14.16
C VAL A 214 13.67 -4.71 -14.37
N ALA A 215 14.31 -5.49 -15.25
CA ALA A 215 15.73 -5.36 -15.53
C ALA A 215 16.09 -3.98 -16.12
N LYS A 216 15.25 -3.47 -17.03
CA LYS A 216 15.40 -2.13 -17.63
C LYS A 216 15.28 -1.03 -16.58
N GLU A 217 14.29 -1.09 -15.70
CA GLU A 217 14.06 -0.06 -14.68
C GLU A 217 15.14 -0.07 -13.59
N MET A 218 15.56 -1.24 -13.11
CA MET A 218 16.71 -1.34 -12.19
C MET A 218 17.97 -0.73 -12.82
N LYS A 219 18.25 -1.03 -14.09
CA LYS A 219 19.39 -0.46 -14.82
C LYS A 219 19.27 1.06 -14.96
N ARG A 220 18.08 1.59 -15.30
CA ARG A 220 17.82 3.03 -15.42
C ARG A 220 18.11 3.75 -14.10
N LEU A 221 17.74 3.14 -12.99
CA LEU A 221 17.89 3.70 -11.64
C LEU A 221 19.26 3.43 -11.00
N GLY A 222 20.15 2.71 -11.69
CA GLY A 222 21.47 2.33 -11.18
C GLY A 222 21.41 1.35 -10.00
N LEU A 223 20.30 0.62 -9.86
CA LEU A 223 20.10 -0.36 -8.80
C LEU A 223 20.80 -1.67 -9.18
N THR A 224 21.64 -2.16 -8.26
CA THR A 224 22.41 -3.41 -8.44
C THR A 224 22.33 -4.25 -7.17
N GLY A 225 22.43 -5.57 -7.30
CA GLY A 225 22.38 -6.49 -6.16
C GLY A 225 20.99 -6.71 -5.57
N ILE A 226 19.95 -6.07 -6.11
CA ILE A 226 18.55 -6.38 -5.81
C ILE A 226 18.22 -7.76 -6.40
N LYS A 227 17.67 -8.63 -5.56
CA LYS A 227 17.25 -9.97 -5.97
C LYS A 227 15.86 -9.89 -6.59
N VAL A 228 15.68 -10.56 -7.72
CA VAL A 228 14.39 -10.70 -8.39
C VAL A 228 13.86 -12.11 -8.13
N ILE A 229 12.64 -12.21 -7.61
CA ILE A 229 11.91 -13.45 -7.36
C ILE A 229 10.84 -13.59 -8.43
N GLU A 230 11.01 -14.54 -9.32
CA GLU A 230 10.02 -14.88 -10.34
C GLU A 230 9.18 -16.05 -9.84
N GLN A 231 7.89 -15.80 -9.60
CA GLN A 231 6.93 -16.87 -9.36
C GLN A 231 6.46 -17.45 -10.71
N PRO A 232 6.11 -18.74 -10.76
CA PRO A 232 5.50 -19.31 -11.96
C PRO A 232 4.25 -18.52 -12.34
N ILE A 233 4.15 -18.15 -13.61
CA ILE A 233 2.97 -17.53 -14.21
C ILE A 233 2.44 -18.57 -15.20
N GLU A 234 1.22 -19.06 -14.98
CA GLU A 234 0.63 -20.06 -15.88
C GLU A 234 0.32 -19.44 -17.26
N ASP A 235 0.46 -20.24 -18.32
CA ASP A 235 0.07 -19.81 -19.66
C ASP A 235 -1.48 -19.71 -19.73
N GLY A 236 -2.05 -18.52 -19.95
CA GLY A 236 -3.50 -18.33 -20.03
C GLY A 236 -3.99 -16.89 -19.79
N ASP A 237 -5.15 -16.75 -19.15
CA ASP A 237 -5.81 -15.48 -18.81
C ASP A 237 -5.20 -14.84 -17.54
N SER A 238 -3.88 -14.76 -17.47
CA SER A 238 -3.18 -14.20 -16.32
C SER A 238 -2.14 -13.18 -16.75
N CYS A 239 -2.05 -12.09 -16.00
CA CYS A 239 -1.05 -11.05 -16.23
C CYS A 239 0.05 -11.16 -15.18
N ALA A 240 1.29 -10.94 -15.61
CA ALA A 240 2.38 -10.70 -14.68
C ALA A 240 2.17 -9.35 -13.99
N ALA A 241 2.29 -9.34 -12.68
CA ALA A 241 2.42 -8.14 -11.86
C ALA A 241 3.80 -8.08 -11.23
N MET A 242 4.22 -6.88 -10.88
CA MET A 242 5.54 -6.58 -10.35
C MET A 242 5.40 -5.70 -9.12
N ASP A 243 6.15 -5.99 -8.07
CA ASP A 243 6.29 -5.10 -6.91
C ASP A 243 7.72 -5.13 -6.37
N HIS A 244 8.12 -4.06 -5.71
CA HIS A 244 9.36 -3.98 -4.95
C HIS A 244 9.00 -3.96 -3.46
N ASP A 245 9.27 -5.08 -2.78
CA ASP A 245 8.96 -5.27 -1.36
C ASP A 245 9.90 -4.42 -0.50
N PRO A 246 9.41 -3.40 0.22
CA PRO A 246 10.25 -2.56 1.07
C PRO A 246 10.88 -3.31 2.25
N GLY A 247 10.24 -4.37 2.74
CA GLY A 247 10.70 -5.11 3.92
C GLY A 247 11.89 -6.00 3.62
N THR A 248 11.91 -6.63 2.44
CA THR A 248 13.02 -7.50 2.00
C THR A 248 14.00 -6.80 1.07
N GLY A 249 13.57 -5.72 0.40
CA GLY A 249 14.33 -5.08 -0.67
C GLY A 249 14.43 -5.93 -1.94
N GLU A 250 13.56 -6.93 -2.09
CA GLU A 250 13.49 -7.82 -3.25
C GLU A 250 12.42 -7.32 -4.24
N VAL A 251 12.62 -7.57 -5.53
CA VAL A 251 11.57 -7.41 -6.55
C VAL A 251 10.87 -8.75 -6.73
N ILE A 252 9.54 -8.74 -6.76
CA ILE A 252 8.72 -9.92 -6.93
C ILE A 252 7.93 -9.78 -8.22
N ILE A 253 8.05 -10.77 -9.10
CA ILE A 253 7.21 -10.94 -10.28
C ILE A 253 6.27 -12.09 -9.98
N PHE A 254 4.96 -11.84 -10.07
CA PHE A 254 3.95 -12.81 -9.67
C PHE A 254 2.72 -12.76 -10.57
N GLU A 255 1.96 -13.84 -10.56
CA GLU A 255 0.73 -13.95 -11.32
C GLU A 255 -0.40 -13.16 -10.67
N MET A 256 -1.08 -12.32 -11.45
CA MET A 256 -2.34 -11.68 -11.07
C MET A 256 -3.47 -12.22 -11.96
N PRO A 257 -4.61 -12.62 -11.37
CA PRO A 257 -5.81 -12.93 -12.14
C PRO A 257 -6.21 -11.68 -12.92
N GLY A 258 -6.33 -11.79 -14.24
CA GLY A 258 -6.58 -10.63 -15.07
C GLY A 258 -7.19 -11.02 -16.40
N ASP A 259 -8.25 -10.33 -16.80
CA ASP A 259 -8.66 -10.34 -18.20
C ASP A 259 -7.52 -9.68 -19.00
N PRO A 260 -6.90 -10.36 -19.98
CA PRO A 260 -5.82 -9.76 -20.78
C PRO A 260 -6.23 -8.46 -21.49
N SER A 261 -7.54 -8.23 -21.67
CA SER A 261 -8.11 -7.00 -22.21
C SER A 261 -8.29 -5.87 -21.19
N ARG A 262 -8.03 -6.11 -19.89
CA ARG A 262 -8.11 -5.14 -18.80
C ARG A 262 -6.85 -5.21 -17.91
N PRO A 263 -6.00 -4.18 -17.92
CA PRO A 263 -4.77 -4.17 -17.13
C PRO A 263 -5.05 -4.32 -15.63
N SER A 264 -4.85 -5.51 -15.05
CA SER A 264 -5.00 -5.84 -13.62
C SER A 264 -6.40 -5.62 -12.99
N GLY A 265 -6.78 -6.52 -12.07
CA GLY A 265 -8.15 -6.66 -11.54
C GLY A 265 -8.66 -5.55 -10.59
N HIS A 266 -8.19 -4.31 -10.73
CA HIS A 266 -8.68 -3.18 -9.94
C HIS A 266 -9.85 -2.47 -10.62
N GLY A 267 -10.84 -2.03 -9.82
CA GLY A 267 -12.12 -1.52 -10.32
C GLY A 267 -11.98 -0.33 -11.29
N GLY A 268 -13.03 -0.07 -12.06
CA GLY A 268 -13.00 0.90 -13.18
C GLY A 268 -12.60 2.35 -12.84
N TYR A 269 -12.56 2.75 -11.57
CA TYR A 269 -12.13 4.08 -11.16
C TYR A 269 -10.61 4.30 -11.27
N THR A 270 -9.79 3.30 -10.96
CA THR A 270 -8.32 3.42 -11.11
C THR A 270 -7.96 3.68 -12.57
N HIS A 271 -8.55 2.92 -13.49
CA HIS A 271 -8.37 3.12 -14.92
C HIS A 271 -8.76 4.52 -15.39
N GLN A 272 -9.91 5.05 -14.94
CA GLN A 272 -10.33 6.42 -15.28
C GLN A 272 -9.31 7.47 -14.80
N ILE A 273 -8.76 7.28 -13.60
CA ILE A 273 -7.72 8.17 -13.06
C ILE A 273 -6.45 8.04 -13.90
N SER A 274 -5.99 6.82 -14.17
CA SER A 274 -4.80 6.56 -14.98
C SER A 274 -4.91 7.15 -16.39
N ASP A 275 -6.06 7.05 -17.04
CA ASP A 275 -6.29 7.64 -18.37
C ASP A 275 -6.18 9.17 -18.34
N VAL A 276 -6.81 9.82 -17.34
CA VAL A 276 -6.71 11.28 -17.17
C VAL A 276 -5.26 11.73 -16.94
N LEU A 277 -4.49 10.96 -16.18
CA LEU A 277 -3.09 11.29 -15.89
C LEU A 277 -2.19 11.04 -17.09
N ARG A 278 -2.45 9.98 -17.86
CA ARG A 278 -1.74 9.69 -19.11
C ARG A 278 -1.90 10.85 -20.09
N GLU A 279 -3.15 11.20 -20.39
CA GLU A 279 -3.49 12.27 -21.33
C GLU A 279 -3.10 13.67 -20.82
N GLY A 280 -3.08 13.86 -19.50
CA GLY A 280 -2.85 15.16 -18.86
C GLY A 280 -1.40 15.46 -18.54
N ILE A 281 -0.59 14.43 -18.29
CA ILE A 281 0.78 14.57 -17.76
C ILE A 281 1.77 13.82 -18.64
N ALA A 282 1.66 12.48 -18.70
CA ALA A 282 2.66 11.62 -19.34
C ALA A 282 2.85 11.97 -20.83
N GLU A 283 1.78 12.31 -21.54
CA GLU A 283 1.82 12.66 -22.96
C GLU A 283 2.11 14.14 -23.25
N LYS A 284 2.04 15.03 -22.25
CA LYS A 284 2.02 16.50 -22.47
C LYS A 284 3.25 17.27 -22.00
N CYS A 285 4.25 16.60 -21.45
CA CYS A 285 5.48 17.21 -20.92
C CYS A 285 5.21 18.51 -20.13
N VAL A 286 4.62 18.37 -18.94
CA VAL A 286 4.18 19.49 -18.11
C VAL A 286 5.12 19.73 -16.93
N SER A 287 5.04 20.92 -16.34
CA SER A 287 5.71 21.24 -15.06
C SER A 287 5.10 20.45 -13.90
N LEU A 288 5.83 20.37 -12.79
CA LEU A 288 5.37 19.67 -11.58
C LEU A 288 4.11 20.34 -11.03
N SER A 289 4.07 21.67 -11.05
CA SER A 289 2.92 22.46 -10.60
C SER A 289 1.66 22.17 -11.43
N GLU A 290 1.79 22.05 -12.74
CA GLU A 290 0.67 21.68 -13.63
C GLU A 290 0.24 20.22 -13.42
N ALA A 291 1.20 19.31 -13.27
CA ALA A 291 0.94 17.90 -13.01
C ALA A 291 0.17 17.69 -11.68
N GLU A 292 0.56 18.41 -10.62
CA GLU A 292 -0.14 18.39 -9.33
C GLU A 292 -1.61 18.84 -9.46
N ALA A 293 -1.87 19.87 -10.28
CA ALA A 293 -3.23 20.33 -10.53
C ALA A 293 -4.07 19.29 -11.29
N VAL A 294 -3.48 18.61 -12.29
CA VAL A 294 -4.12 17.51 -13.01
C VAL A 294 -4.40 16.34 -12.05
N ALA A 295 -3.42 15.92 -11.26
CA ALA A 295 -3.54 14.83 -10.30
C ALA A 295 -4.62 15.10 -9.25
N THR A 296 -4.63 16.30 -8.67
CA THR A 296 -5.64 16.73 -7.70
C THR A 296 -7.05 16.65 -8.28
N LYS A 297 -7.22 17.11 -9.53
CA LYS A 297 -8.51 17.06 -10.23
C LYS A 297 -8.93 15.63 -10.54
N ALA A 298 -8.00 14.78 -10.98
CA ALA A 298 -8.26 13.38 -11.33
C ALA A 298 -8.71 12.58 -10.09
N LEU A 299 -7.99 12.73 -8.97
CA LEU A 299 -8.27 12.01 -7.74
C LEU A 299 -9.58 12.45 -7.07
N GLY A 300 -9.94 13.73 -7.16
CA GLY A 300 -11.19 14.27 -6.62
C GLY A 300 -11.40 13.89 -5.14
N LYS A 301 -12.53 13.24 -4.83
CA LYS A 301 -12.87 12.77 -3.47
C LYS A 301 -12.52 11.29 -3.22
N PHE A 302 -11.91 10.61 -4.17
CA PHE A 302 -11.69 9.15 -4.13
C PHE A 302 -10.43 8.72 -3.35
N HIS A 303 -9.74 9.67 -2.75
CA HIS A 303 -8.46 9.45 -2.10
C HIS A 303 -8.38 10.26 -0.81
N HIS A 304 -7.51 9.81 0.10
CA HIS A 304 -7.24 10.51 1.34
C HIS A 304 -5.77 10.79 1.56
N TRP A 305 -4.84 10.16 0.83
CA TRP A 305 -3.40 10.46 0.87
C TRP A 305 -3.08 11.66 -0.02
N PRO A 306 -2.06 12.48 0.30
CA PRO A 306 -1.63 13.50 -0.66
C PRO A 306 -1.01 12.85 -1.89
N THR A 307 -0.98 13.60 -2.99
CA THR A 307 -0.02 13.36 -4.06
C THR A 307 1.39 13.54 -3.51
N SER A 308 2.27 12.54 -3.71
CA SER A 308 3.70 12.71 -3.52
C SER A 308 4.24 13.50 -4.72
N ALA A 309 4.81 14.68 -4.48
CA ALA A 309 5.37 15.52 -5.53
C ALA A 309 6.81 15.91 -5.17
N VAL A 310 7.75 15.49 -6.01
CA VAL A 310 9.18 15.70 -5.80
C VAL A 310 9.75 16.55 -6.93
N GLU A 311 10.33 17.69 -6.58
CA GLU A 311 11.03 18.54 -7.55
C GLU A 311 12.33 17.87 -8.00
N ASP A 312 12.42 17.60 -9.30
CA ASP A 312 13.60 17.06 -9.95
C ASP A 312 13.99 17.95 -11.14
N LYS A 313 15.00 18.80 -10.90
CA LYS A 313 15.51 19.75 -11.89
C LYS A 313 16.29 19.09 -13.04
N THR A 314 16.59 17.81 -12.92
CA THR A 314 17.31 17.06 -13.97
C THR A 314 16.34 16.56 -15.05
N LEU A 315 15.05 16.45 -14.72
CA LEU A 315 14.01 16.09 -15.65
C LEU A 315 13.55 17.30 -16.45
N LYS A 316 13.19 17.05 -17.72
CA LYS A 316 12.62 18.07 -18.62
C LYS A 316 11.11 18.19 -18.50
N CYS A 317 10.47 17.12 -18.03
CA CYS A 317 9.03 16.95 -17.96
C CYS A 317 8.70 16.23 -16.65
N THR A 318 7.48 16.39 -16.16
CA THR A 318 7.01 15.61 -15.01
C THR A 318 6.61 14.20 -15.43
N THR A 319 7.08 13.20 -14.68
CA THR A 319 6.59 11.82 -14.73
C THR A 319 5.50 11.62 -13.69
N VAL A 320 4.59 10.69 -13.95
CA VAL A 320 3.49 10.32 -13.04
C VAL A 320 3.43 8.82 -12.91
N ASP A 321 3.40 8.35 -11.68
CA ASP A 321 3.15 6.95 -11.34
C ASP A 321 1.90 6.88 -10.44
N VAL A 322 0.99 5.97 -10.72
CA VAL A 322 -0.21 5.69 -9.94
C VAL A 322 -0.15 4.28 -9.41
N GLN A 323 -0.13 4.14 -8.10
CA GLN A 323 -0.30 2.86 -7.43
C GLN A 323 -1.70 2.77 -6.83
N ALA A 324 -2.28 1.58 -6.91
CA ALA A 324 -3.55 1.27 -6.28
C ALA A 324 -3.37 0.10 -5.29
N GLY A 325 -3.78 0.34 -4.05
CA GLY A 325 -3.80 -0.66 -2.98
C GLY A 325 -4.97 -0.39 -2.05
N GLY A 326 -4.73 -0.26 -0.74
CA GLY A 326 -5.75 0.22 0.22
C GLY A 326 -6.26 1.65 -0.07
N SER A 327 -5.55 2.39 -0.92
CA SER A 327 -5.95 3.68 -1.49
C SER A 327 -5.19 3.92 -2.80
N ILE A 328 -5.57 4.97 -3.54
CA ILE A 328 -4.84 5.43 -4.73
C ILE A 328 -3.75 6.40 -4.28
N GLN A 329 -2.51 6.12 -4.68
CA GLN A 329 -1.36 6.98 -4.44
C GLN A 329 -0.82 7.45 -5.79
N ILE A 330 -0.61 8.76 -5.92
CA ILE A 330 0.02 9.36 -7.10
C ILE A 330 1.38 9.89 -6.70
N PHE A 331 2.40 9.50 -7.45
CA PHE A 331 3.76 9.99 -7.35
C PHE A 331 4.04 10.84 -8.58
N LEU A 332 4.49 12.07 -8.37
CA LEU A 332 4.88 13.03 -9.39
C LEU A 332 6.35 13.40 -9.18
N ARG A 333 7.10 13.42 -10.28
CA ARG A 333 8.49 13.85 -10.25
C ARG A 333 8.83 14.66 -11.48
N GLY A 334 9.29 15.88 -11.32
CA GLY A 334 9.53 16.77 -12.45
C GLY A 334 10.11 18.13 -12.10
N PRO A 335 10.43 18.94 -13.11
CA PRO A 335 10.86 20.31 -12.89
C PRO A 335 9.68 21.16 -12.40
N LYS A 336 9.97 22.14 -11.53
CA LYS A 336 8.96 23.07 -11.03
C LYS A 336 8.32 23.94 -12.11
#